data_AF-L8EEY4-F1
#
_entry.id   AF-L8EEY4-F1
#
_cell.length_a   1.000
_cell.length_b   1.000
_cell.length_c   1.000
_cell.angle_alpha   90.00
_cell.angle_beta   90.00
_cell.angle_gamma   90.00
#
_symmetry.space_group_name_H-M   'P 1'
#
loop_
_entity.id
_entity.type
_entity.pdbx_description
1 polymer ?
#
loop_
_entity_poly.entity_id
_entity_poly.type
_entity_poly.pdbx_seq_one_letter_code
_entity_poly.pdbx_strand_id
1 'polypeptide(L)'
;MSLVATSSIVTAAREARAGAAAFNVIHLETAEALVTAAERTGLPVILGISENCIRYHGSLLPIVRATLALAEASSARVAVHLDHITDAALVREGVEAGVRSVMVDASALPYDQNVAATAELTAWCHERGAYVEAELGEVGGKDGVHAPGARTDPDEALAFVRATGVDALAVAVGSSHAMHERTAVLDKELIAALAGKLPVPLVLHGSSGVPDDELRRAIAAGMTKINISTHLVSVFTRSIRDTLDGDPALVDSRKYVKPAREAVTREAARLLGVLGAPAAVPGQSIAAEAPVQG
;
A
#
# COMPACT_ATOMS: atom_id res chain seq x y z
N MET A 1 -11.30 -1.56 -20.37
CA MET A 1 -10.15 -0.88 -19.73
C MET A 1 -10.43 -0.79 -18.25
N SER A 2 -9.54 -1.34 -17.43
CA SER A 2 -9.67 -1.59 -16.00
C SER A 2 -8.60 -0.92 -15.13
N LEU A 3 -7.54 -0.39 -15.76
CA LEU A 3 -6.60 0.51 -15.10
C LEU A 3 -7.36 1.75 -14.64
N VAL A 4 -7.38 2.01 -13.34
CA VAL A 4 -8.08 3.14 -12.72
C VAL A 4 -7.10 4.07 -12.01
N ALA A 5 -7.50 5.33 -11.83
CA ALA A 5 -6.75 6.27 -11.01
C ALA A 5 -6.72 5.80 -9.54
N THR A 6 -5.55 5.87 -8.90
CA THR A 6 -5.37 5.55 -7.47
C THR A 6 -6.32 6.39 -6.60
N SER A 7 -6.52 7.66 -6.94
CA SER A 7 -7.48 8.54 -6.26
C SER A 7 -8.89 7.94 -6.21
N SER A 8 -9.35 7.27 -7.27
CA SER A 8 -10.67 6.63 -7.29
C SER A 8 -10.80 5.45 -6.32
N ILE A 9 -9.70 4.75 -6.03
CA ILE A 9 -9.67 3.64 -5.08
C ILE A 9 -9.60 4.21 -3.66
N VAL A 10 -8.68 5.14 -3.42
CA VAL A 10 -8.42 5.71 -2.10
C VAL A 10 -9.59 6.56 -1.61
N THR A 11 -10.20 7.40 -2.46
CA THR A 11 -11.39 8.19 -2.10
C THR A 11 -12.57 7.30 -1.74
N ALA A 12 -12.87 6.28 -2.56
CA ALA A 12 -13.95 5.35 -2.28
C ALA A 12 -13.73 4.58 -0.96
N ALA A 13 -12.47 4.19 -0.68
CA ALA A 13 -12.11 3.55 0.59
C ALA A 13 -12.31 4.50 1.78
N ARG A 14 -11.86 5.76 1.68
CA ARG A 14 -12.04 6.78 2.73
C ARG A 14 -13.52 7.03 3.04
N GLU A 15 -14.35 7.19 2.01
CA GLU A 15 -15.79 7.41 2.14
C GLU A 15 -16.51 6.22 2.78
N ALA A 16 -16.13 5.00 2.39
CA ALA A 16 -16.69 3.76 2.93
C ALA A 16 -16.11 3.37 4.31
N ARG A 17 -15.13 4.11 4.84
CA ARG A 17 -14.33 3.71 6.01
C ARG A 17 -13.77 2.29 5.88
N ALA A 18 -13.23 2.01 4.71
CA ALA A 18 -12.54 0.78 4.35
C ALA A 18 -11.06 1.08 4.01
N GLY A 19 -10.25 0.04 3.91
CA GLY A 19 -8.86 0.12 3.50
C GLY A 19 -8.70 -0.05 1.99
N ALA A 20 -8.01 0.89 1.35
CA ALA A 20 -7.44 0.71 0.02
C ALA A 20 -6.17 -0.15 0.12
N ALA A 21 -6.25 -1.38 -0.34
CA ALA A 21 -5.14 -2.32 -0.28
C ALA A 21 -4.06 -1.97 -1.32
N ALA A 22 -2.82 -1.78 -0.86
CA ALA A 22 -1.65 -1.60 -1.70
C ALA A 22 -0.66 -2.74 -1.44
N PHE A 23 -0.36 -3.52 -2.48
CA PHE A 23 0.50 -4.70 -2.39
C PHE A 23 1.69 -4.58 -3.32
N ASN A 24 2.88 -4.88 -2.81
CA ASN A 24 4.09 -4.74 -3.60
C ASN A 24 4.26 -5.87 -4.62
N VAL A 25 4.61 -5.48 -5.84
CA VAL A 25 5.05 -6.34 -6.93
C VAL A 25 6.56 -6.52 -6.84
N ILE A 26 7.02 -7.77 -6.90
CA ILE A 26 8.45 -8.13 -6.96
C ILE A 26 8.78 -8.82 -8.28
N HIS A 27 7.90 -9.71 -8.75
CA HIS A 27 8.03 -10.47 -9.99
C HIS A 27 6.75 -10.33 -10.83
N LEU A 28 6.82 -10.71 -12.12
CA LEU A 28 5.62 -10.79 -12.96
C LEU A 28 4.56 -11.69 -12.33
N GLU A 29 4.96 -12.83 -11.77
CA GLU A 29 4.07 -13.80 -11.13
C GLU A 29 3.40 -13.23 -9.89
N THR A 30 4.08 -12.36 -9.15
CA THR A 30 3.43 -11.65 -8.02
C THR A 30 2.39 -10.65 -8.54
N ALA A 31 2.67 -9.89 -9.61
CA ALA A 31 1.67 -9.00 -10.20
C ALA A 31 0.44 -9.78 -10.70
N GLU A 32 0.64 -10.91 -11.41
CA GLU A 32 -0.43 -11.80 -11.84
C GLU A 32 -1.27 -12.32 -10.67
N ALA A 33 -0.63 -12.71 -9.56
CA ALA A 33 -1.33 -13.20 -8.37
C ALA A 33 -2.23 -12.11 -7.75
N LEU A 34 -1.73 -10.88 -7.65
CA LEU A 34 -2.46 -9.77 -7.06
C LEU A 34 -3.64 -9.33 -7.94
N VAL A 35 -3.45 -9.29 -9.26
CA VAL A 35 -4.54 -9.03 -10.22
C VAL A 35 -5.59 -10.13 -10.14
N THR A 36 -5.18 -11.41 -10.15
CA THR A 36 -6.11 -12.54 -10.02
C THR A 36 -6.89 -12.48 -8.71
N ALA A 37 -6.26 -12.07 -7.61
CA ALA A 37 -6.92 -11.90 -6.31
C ALA A 37 -8.00 -10.80 -6.36
N ALA A 38 -7.71 -9.68 -7.01
CA ALA A 38 -8.69 -8.61 -7.23
C ALA A 38 -9.85 -9.08 -8.10
N GLU A 39 -9.59 -9.85 -9.17
CA GLU A 39 -10.63 -10.41 -10.03
C GLU A 39 -11.54 -11.39 -9.31
N ARG A 40 -10.97 -12.29 -8.48
CA ARG A 40 -11.74 -13.27 -7.70
C ARG A 40 -12.64 -12.62 -6.65
N THR A 41 -12.24 -11.47 -6.11
CA THR A 41 -12.96 -10.78 -5.03
C THR A 41 -13.86 -9.66 -5.54
N GLY A 42 -13.61 -9.14 -6.74
CA GLY A 42 -14.23 -7.91 -7.24
C GLY A 42 -13.76 -6.64 -6.52
N LEU A 43 -12.76 -6.74 -5.63
CA LEU A 43 -12.27 -5.62 -4.83
C LEU A 43 -11.10 -4.92 -5.54
N PRO A 44 -10.97 -3.58 -5.39
CA PRO A 44 -9.89 -2.84 -6.01
C PRO A 44 -8.52 -3.13 -5.36
N VAL A 45 -7.44 -3.07 -6.14
CA VAL A 45 -6.07 -3.23 -5.64
C VAL A 45 -5.13 -2.20 -6.24
N ILE A 46 -4.17 -1.73 -5.43
CA ILE A 46 -3.05 -0.89 -5.87
C ILE A 46 -1.79 -1.78 -5.91
N LEU A 47 -1.14 -1.85 -7.06
CA LEU A 47 0.09 -2.60 -7.28
C LEU A 47 1.29 -1.66 -7.09
N GLY A 48 2.04 -1.85 -6.00
CA GLY A 48 3.21 -1.02 -5.65
C GLY A 48 4.50 -1.56 -6.26
N ILE A 49 5.26 -0.75 -6.98
CA ILE A 49 6.59 -1.10 -7.49
C ILE A 49 7.59 -0.21 -6.78
N SER A 50 8.39 -0.79 -5.88
CA SER A 50 9.33 -0.02 -5.08
C SER A 50 10.65 0.26 -5.80
N GLU A 51 11.40 1.26 -5.36
CA GLU A 51 12.76 1.50 -5.88
C GLU A 51 13.67 0.28 -5.69
N ASN A 52 13.50 -0.47 -4.59
CA ASN A 52 14.21 -1.74 -4.35
C ASN A 52 13.85 -2.80 -5.41
N CYS A 53 12.58 -2.88 -5.82
CA CYS A 53 12.14 -3.77 -6.90
C CYS A 53 12.77 -3.34 -8.23
N ILE A 54 12.77 -2.04 -8.54
CA ILE A 54 13.41 -1.48 -9.74
C ILE A 54 14.91 -1.84 -9.76
N ARG A 55 15.61 -1.67 -8.64
CA ARG A 55 17.02 -2.00 -8.49
C ARG A 55 17.29 -3.49 -8.67
N TYR A 56 16.41 -4.36 -8.16
CA TYR A 56 16.50 -5.81 -8.36
C TYR A 56 16.40 -6.20 -9.84
N HIS A 57 15.50 -5.56 -10.60
CA HIS A 57 15.35 -5.78 -12.05
C HIS A 57 16.40 -5.04 -12.90
N GLY A 58 17.17 -4.13 -12.30
CA GLY A 58 18.19 -3.31 -12.96
C GLY A 58 17.65 -2.17 -13.83
N SER A 59 16.32 -2.07 -14.01
CA SER A 59 15.67 -0.97 -14.74
C SER A 59 14.18 -0.89 -14.40
N LEU A 60 13.59 0.30 -14.55
CA LEU A 60 12.18 0.56 -14.23
C LEU A 60 11.24 0.00 -15.30
N LEU A 61 11.54 0.24 -16.58
CA LEU A 61 10.58 0.03 -17.67
C LEU A 61 10.02 -1.39 -17.80
N PRO A 62 10.80 -2.48 -17.71
CA PRO A 62 10.26 -3.82 -17.94
C PRO A 62 9.16 -4.20 -16.93
N ILE A 63 9.42 -3.98 -15.64
CA ILE A 63 8.46 -4.35 -14.59
C ILE A 63 7.23 -3.44 -14.59
N VAL A 64 7.42 -2.14 -14.83
CA VAL A 64 6.33 -1.16 -14.94
C VAL A 64 5.43 -1.48 -16.12
N ARG A 65 5.98 -1.68 -17.31
CA ARG A 65 5.18 -1.99 -18.51
C ARG A 65 4.43 -3.30 -18.38
N ALA A 66 5.05 -4.33 -17.80
CA ALA A 66 4.39 -5.60 -17.57
C ALA A 66 3.22 -5.48 -16.58
N THR A 67 3.41 -4.70 -15.51
CA THR A 67 2.37 -4.47 -14.49
C THR A 67 1.23 -3.61 -15.02
N LEU A 68 1.53 -2.57 -15.81
CA LEU A 68 0.51 -1.77 -16.50
C LEU A 68 -0.30 -2.63 -17.48
N ALA A 69 0.35 -3.47 -18.28
CA ALA A 69 -0.34 -4.36 -19.22
C ALA A 69 -1.29 -5.35 -18.50
N LEU A 70 -0.89 -5.90 -17.36
CA LEU A 70 -1.77 -6.72 -16.52
C LEU A 70 -2.96 -5.92 -15.97
N ALA A 71 -2.71 -4.70 -15.46
CA ALA A 71 -3.75 -3.84 -14.93
C ALA A 71 -4.78 -3.42 -16.00
N GLU A 72 -4.34 -3.13 -17.22
CA GLU A 72 -5.18 -2.74 -18.36
C GLU A 72 -6.07 -3.88 -18.89
N ALA A 73 -5.56 -5.11 -18.83
CA ALA A 73 -6.23 -6.31 -19.31
C ALA A 73 -7.19 -6.93 -18.29
N SER A 74 -7.10 -6.56 -17.02
CA SER A 74 -7.90 -7.13 -15.94
C SER A 74 -9.40 -6.84 -16.08
N SER A 75 -10.25 -7.64 -15.42
CA SER A 75 -11.66 -7.26 -15.19
C SER A 75 -11.86 -6.48 -13.88
N ALA A 76 -10.87 -6.48 -12.98
CA ALA A 76 -10.94 -5.80 -11.69
C ALA A 76 -10.43 -4.35 -11.76
N ARG A 77 -10.76 -3.53 -10.76
CA ARG A 77 -10.22 -2.17 -10.65
C ARG A 77 -8.77 -2.25 -10.13
N VAL A 78 -7.80 -1.97 -10.99
CA VAL A 78 -6.37 -2.04 -10.64
C VAL A 78 -5.72 -0.69 -10.85
N ALA A 79 -4.90 -0.25 -9.90
CA ALA A 79 -4.01 0.90 -10.06
C ALA A 79 -2.54 0.45 -9.95
N VAL A 80 -1.63 1.18 -10.58
CA VAL A 80 -0.18 0.97 -10.47
C VAL A 80 0.45 2.18 -9.79
N HIS A 81 1.30 1.93 -8.80
CA HIS A 81 1.90 2.93 -7.94
C HIS A 81 3.41 2.71 -7.86
N LEU A 82 4.21 3.75 -8.05
CA LEU A 82 5.63 3.69 -7.67
C LEU A 82 5.77 3.97 -6.18
N ASP A 83 6.48 3.11 -5.46
CA ASP A 83 6.52 3.07 -4.00
C ASP A 83 7.92 3.44 -3.49
N HIS A 84 8.02 4.32 -2.49
CA HIS A 84 9.30 4.81 -1.93
C HIS A 84 10.35 5.19 -2.99
N ILE A 85 10.01 6.07 -3.93
CA ILE A 85 10.99 6.53 -4.93
C ILE A 85 11.73 7.75 -4.36
N THR A 86 13.04 7.58 -4.19
CA THR A 86 13.94 8.64 -3.71
C THR A 86 14.59 9.40 -4.87
N ASP A 87 14.75 8.75 -6.03
CA ASP A 87 15.31 9.37 -7.24
C ASP A 87 14.22 10.06 -8.09
N ALA A 88 14.31 11.39 -8.19
CA ALA A 88 13.46 12.22 -9.04
C ALA A 88 13.46 11.78 -10.52
N ALA A 89 14.57 11.23 -11.03
CA ALA A 89 14.63 10.74 -12.41
C ALA A 89 13.74 9.50 -12.59
N LEU A 90 13.70 8.59 -11.61
CA LEU A 90 12.83 7.42 -11.64
C LEU A 90 11.34 7.80 -11.52
N VAL A 91 11.00 8.83 -10.74
CA VAL A 91 9.64 9.38 -10.70
C VAL A 91 9.23 9.84 -12.11
N ARG A 92 10.09 10.62 -12.77
CA ARG A 92 9.82 11.14 -14.12
C ARG A 92 9.69 10.02 -15.14
N GLU A 93 10.63 9.08 -15.16
CA GLU A 93 10.64 7.93 -16.07
C GLU A 93 9.36 7.09 -15.92
N GLY A 94 8.92 6.82 -14.68
CA GLY A 94 7.70 6.06 -14.43
C GLY A 94 6.42 6.76 -14.88
N VAL A 95 6.31 8.06 -14.63
CA VAL A 95 5.17 8.86 -15.10
C VAL A 95 5.15 8.94 -16.63
N GLU A 96 6.31 9.09 -17.27
CA GLU A 96 6.44 9.03 -18.74
C GLU A 96 6.11 7.64 -19.30
N ALA A 97 6.41 6.57 -18.55
CA ALA A 97 6.06 5.19 -18.90
C ALA A 97 4.56 4.88 -18.75
N GLY A 98 3.76 5.80 -18.21
CA GLY A 98 2.30 5.66 -18.09
C GLY A 98 1.79 5.46 -16.68
N VAL A 99 2.67 5.42 -15.66
CA VAL A 99 2.22 5.38 -14.27
C VAL A 99 1.56 6.71 -13.89
N ARG A 100 0.44 6.63 -13.16
CA ARG A 100 -0.35 7.80 -12.71
C ARG A 100 -0.48 7.87 -11.20
N SER A 101 0.42 7.21 -10.48
CA SER A 101 0.51 7.27 -9.02
C SER A 101 1.94 7.02 -8.56
N VAL A 102 2.48 7.91 -7.76
CA VAL A 102 3.86 7.83 -7.27
C VAL A 102 3.92 8.22 -5.80
N MET A 103 4.80 7.59 -5.05
CA MET A 103 5.24 8.02 -3.74
C MET A 103 6.61 8.65 -3.87
N VAL A 104 6.70 9.94 -3.55
CA VAL A 104 7.96 10.66 -3.43
C VAL A 104 8.46 10.49 -2.00
N ASP A 105 9.59 9.81 -1.85
CA ASP A 105 10.20 9.59 -0.54
C ASP A 105 11.44 10.47 -0.39
N ALA A 106 11.23 11.65 0.19
CA ALA A 106 12.27 12.57 0.61
C ALA A 106 12.41 12.60 2.15
N SER A 107 11.89 11.58 2.85
CA SER A 107 11.80 11.56 4.31
C SER A 107 13.16 11.51 5.02
N ALA A 108 14.21 11.06 4.33
CA ALA A 108 15.59 11.10 4.84
C ALA A 108 16.24 12.50 4.82
N LEU A 109 15.63 13.47 4.13
CA LEU A 109 16.11 14.85 4.07
C LEU A 109 15.62 15.66 5.29
N PRO A 110 16.33 16.73 5.70
CA PRO A 110 15.80 17.69 6.66
C PRO A 110 14.43 18.23 6.20
N TYR A 111 13.55 18.53 7.16
CA TYR A 111 12.15 18.91 6.89
C TYR A 111 11.97 19.91 5.74
N ASP A 112 12.67 21.05 5.77
CA ASP A 112 12.54 22.08 4.72
C ASP A 112 12.97 21.57 3.33
N GLN A 113 13.95 20.68 3.26
CA GLN A 113 14.40 20.06 2.02
C GLN A 113 13.41 19.00 1.54
N ASN A 114 12.82 18.23 2.45
CA ASN A 114 11.73 17.29 2.14
C ASN A 114 10.53 18.06 1.55
N VAL A 115 10.09 19.14 2.20
CA VAL A 115 9.01 20.00 1.71
C VAL A 115 9.34 20.53 0.31
N ALA A 116 10.52 21.10 0.10
CA ALA A 116 10.90 21.66 -1.20
C ALA A 116 10.92 20.61 -2.32
N ALA A 117 11.59 19.47 -2.09
CA ALA A 117 11.71 18.39 -3.07
C ALA A 117 10.34 17.77 -3.40
N THR A 118 9.54 17.50 -2.36
CA THR A 118 8.20 16.94 -2.50
C THR A 118 7.27 17.91 -3.22
N ALA A 119 7.29 19.20 -2.90
CA ALA A 119 6.46 20.20 -3.58
C ALA A 119 6.80 20.32 -5.08
N GLU A 120 8.09 20.34 -5.44
CA GLU A 120 8.53 20.41 -6.84
C GLU A 120 8.04 19.20 -7.64
N LEU A 121 8.28 17.99 -7.11
CA LEU A 121 7.86 16.76 -7.78
C LEU A 121 6.34 16.62 -7.82
N THR A 122 5.63 17.08 -6.79
CA THR A 122 4.17 17.07 -6.75
C THR A 122 3.59 17.92 -7.86
N ALA A 123 4.06 19.17 -8.00
CA ALA A 123 3.62 20.05 -9.08
C ALA A 123 3.86 19.43 -10.46
N TRP A 124 5.05 18.87 -10.69
CA TRP A 124 5.39 18.22 -11.95
C TRP A 124 4.51 16.99 -12.26
N CYS A 125 4.20 16.19 -11.24
CA CYS A 125 3.33 15.02 -11.36
C CYS A 125 1.87 15.43 -11.64
N HIS A 126 1.37 16.46 -10.95
CA HIS A 126 0.01 16.98 -11.12
C HIS A 126 -0.24 17.52 -12.52
N GLU A 127 0.72 18.22 -13.13
CA GLU A 127 0.66 18.63 -14.55
C GLU A 127 0.45 17.45 -15.51
N ARG A 128 0.81 16.24 -15.09
CA ARG A 128 0.72 14.99 -15.85
C ARG A 128 -0.39 14.06 -15.35
N GLY A 129 -1.25 14.55 -14.47
CA GLY A 129 -2.38 13.82 -13.91
C GLY A 129 -1.98 12.63 -13.03
N ALA A 130 -0.78 12.65 -12.43
CA ALA A 130 -0.32 11.62 -11.51
C ALA A 130 -0.67 11.99 -10.06
N TYR A 131 -1.21 11.02 -9.33
CA TYR A 131 -1.48 11.08 -7.90
C TYR A 131 -0.19 10.97 -7.10
N VAL A 132 0.01 11.82 -6.09
CA VAL A 132 1.25 11.88 -5.32
C VAL A 132 1.02 11.54 -3.85
N GLU A 133 1.71 10.52 -3.39
CA GLU A 133 1.90 10.21 -1.98
C GLU A 133 3.27 10.72 -1.52
N ALA A 134 3.40 11.10 -0.27
CA ALA A 134 4.69 11.39 0.35
C ALA A 134 4.73 10.88 1.78
N GLU A 135 5.91 10.90 2.38
CA GLU A 135 6.15 10.42 3.74
C GLU A 135 6.69 11.52 4.65
N LEU A 136 6.18 11.53 5.89
CA LEU A 136 6.67 12.38 6.96
C LEU A 136 6.83 11.58 8.27
N GLY A 137 8.08 11.35 8.68
CA GLY A 137 8.48 11.16 10.08
C GLY A 137 9.44 12.31 10.44
N GLU A 138 9.44 12.87 11.65
CA GLU A 138 9.74 12.20 12.91
C GLU A 138 9.60 13.18 14.09
N VAL A 139 9.00 12.73 15.20
CA VAL A 139 9.39 13.12 16.56
C VAL A 139 9.76 11.84 17.32
N GLY A 140 11.06 11.54 17.55
CA GLY A 140 11.48 10.58 18.59
C GLY A 140 12.60 9.53 18.34
N GLY A 141 13.33 9.50 17.23
CA GLY A 141 14.48 8.60 17.06
C GLY A 141 15.24 8.71 15.72
N LYS A 142 16.56 8.91 15.81
CA LYS A 142 17.55 9.12 14.73
C LYS A 142 17.69 7.99 13.68
N ASP A 143 16.82 6.99 13.69
CA ASP A 143 16.94 5.75 12.90
C ASP A 143 15.87 5.63 11.77
N GLY A 144 15.16 6.72 11.44
CA GLY A 144 14.22 6.82 10.31
C GLY A 144 12.74 6.61 10.67
N VAL A 145 11.84 6.79 9.69
CA VAL A 145 10.36 6.77 9.88
C VAL A 145 9.82 5.42 10.36
N HIS A 146 10.57 4.33 10.12
CA HIS A 146 10.25 2.99 10.60
C HIS A 146 10.86 2.64 11.97
N ALA A 147 11.51 3.60 12.64
CA ALA A 147 12.11 3.37 13.95
C ALA A 147 11.03 3.14 15.03
N PRO A 148 11.26 2.23 16.00
CA PRO A 148 10.35 2.05 17.13
C PRO A 148 10.14 3.35 17.90
N GLY A 149 8.88 3.78 18.02
CA GLY A 149 8.51 5.01 18.73
C GLY A 149 8.42 6.26 17.86
N ALA A 150 8.75 6.18 16.56
CA ALA A 150 8.52 7.28 15.63
C ALA A 150 7.02 7.64 15.57
N ARG A 151 6.75 8.95 15.74
CA ARG A 151 5.41 9.53 15.69
C ARG A 151 5.43 10.75 14.79
N THR A 152 4.41 10.89 13.95
CA THR A 152 4.19 12.10 13.15
C THR A 152 3.42 13.13 13.97
N ASP A 153 3.91 14.37 14.02
CA ASP A 153 3.18 15.48 14.64
C ASP A 153 2.03 15.98 13.74
N PRO A 154 0.78 16.12 14.24
CA PRO A 154 -0.34 16.55 13.41
C PRO A 154 -0.28 17.99 12.88
N ASP A 155 0.36 18.92 13.59
CA ASP A 155 0.56 20.30 13.10
C ASP A 155 1.60 20.33 11.97
N GLU A 156 2.72 19.64 12.17
CA GLU A 156 3.77 19.49 11.16
C GLU A 156 3.23 18.80 9.90
N ALA A 157 2.46 17.72 10.05
CA ALA A 157 1.83 17.04 8.92
C ALA A 157 0.86 17.94 8.14
N LEU A 158 0.10 18.80 8.83
CA LEU A 158 -0.81 19.72 8.16
C LEU A 158 -0.04 20.80 7.39
N ALA A 159 1.03 21.32 7.97
CA ALA A 159 1.92 22.27 7.31
C ALA A 159 2.56 21.63 6.06
N PHE A 160 3.07 20.39 6.20
CA PHE A 160 3.67 19.63 5.11
C PHE A 160 2.69 19.41 3.95
N VAL A 161 1.49 18.89 4.22
CA VAL A 161 0.46 18.66 3.19
C VAL A 161 0.09 19.95 2.45
N ARG A 162 -0.05 21.06 3.18
CA ARG A 162 -0.37 22.36 2.56
C ARG A 162 0.76 22.92 1.70
N ALA A 163 2.00 22.75 2.14
CA ALA A 163 3.17 23.27 1.44
C ALA A 163 3.52 22.44 0.20
N THR A 164 3.27 21.14 0.23
CA THR A 164 3.64 20.20 -0.84
C THR A 164 2.51 19.94 -1.83
N GLY A 165 1.25 20.03 -1.40
CA GLY A 165 0.09 19.74 -2.24
C GLY A 165 -0.13 18.24 -2.50
N VAL A 166 0.51 17.35 -1.76
CA VAL A 166 0.37 15.89 -1.93
C VAL A 166 -1.07 15.42 -1.76
N ASP A 167 -1.42 14.30 -2.39
CA ASP A 167 -2.76 13.75 -2.41
C ASP A 167 -3.01 12.70 -1.30
N ALA A 168 -1.95 12.19 -0.68
CA ALA A 168 -1.95 11.32 0.48
C ALA A 168 -0.66 11.47 1.29
N LEU A 169 -0.74 11.14 2.58
CA LEU A 169 0.41 11.21 3.48
C LEU A 169 0.62 9.89 4.21
N ALA A 170 1.80 9.30 4.04
CA ALA A 170 2.33 8.24 4.88
C ALA A 170 2.77 8.81 6.23
N VAL A 171 2.28 8.21 7.31
CA VAL A 171 2.47 8.70 8.68
C VAL A 171 3.04 7.62 9.59
N ALA A 172 3.92 8.02 10.51
CA ALA A 172 4.41 7.20 11.60
C ALA A 172 3.41 7.26 12.77
N VAL A 173 2.69 6.16 12.99
CA VAL A 173 1.71 6.04 14.07
C VAL A 173 2.10 4.95 15.07
N GLY A 174 3.40 4.73 15.21
CA GLY A 174 4.02 3.75 16.10
C GLY A 174 3.70 2.31 15.70
N SER A 175 4.68 1.60 15.13
CA SER A 175 4.69 0.13 15.12
C SER A 175 5.83 -0.33 16.02
N SER A 176 5.52 -0.87 17.20
CA SER A 176 6.52 -1.56 17.99
C SER A 176 6.55 -3.03 17.55
N HIS A 177 7.75 -3.57 17.32
CA HIS A 177 8.11 -4.99 17.07
C HIS A 177 8.36 -5.42 15.61
N ALA A 178 9.26 -6.40 15.49
CA ALA A 178 9.88 -6.88 14.25
C ALA A 178 8.86 -7.47 13.26
N MET A 179 9.06 -7.18 11.96
CA MET A 179 8.21 -7.59 10.84
C MET A 179 8.02 -9.12 10.62
N HIS A 180 8.47 -9.96 11.55
CA HIS A 180 8.35 -11.42 11.49
C HIS A 180 7.17 -11.97 12.31
N GLU A 181 6.66 -11.23 13.29
CA GLU A 181 5.49 -11.62 14.09
C GLU A 181 4.38 -10.57 13.94
N ARG A 182 3.12 -11.01 13.80
CA ARG A 182 1.97 -10.11 13.67
C ARG A 182 1.51 -9.63 15.05
N THR A 183 2.30 -8.80 15.72
CA THR A 183 2.03 -8.32 17.09
C THR A 183 2.08 -6.80 17.23
N ALA A 184 2.31 -6.06 16.14
CA ALA A 184 2.41 -4.62 16.19
C ALA A 184 1.09 -3.96 16.59
N VAL A 185 1.18 -2.99 17.50
CA VAL A 185 0.06 -2.15 17.97
C VAL A 185 0.27 -0.74 17.45
N LEU A 186 -0.79 -0.16 16.88
CA LEU A 186 -0.80 1.18 16.30
C LEU A 186 -1.39 2.19 17.30
N ASP A 187 -1.00 3.46 17.20
CA ASP A 187 -1.55 4.55 18.01
C ASP A 187 -2.85 5.09 17.39
N LYS A 188 -4.00 4.51 17.79
CA LYS A 188 -5.32 4.86 17.24
C LYS A 188 -5.72 6.31 17.54
N GLU A 189 -5.28 6.84 18.68
CA GLU A 189 -5.59 8.22 19.09
C GLU A 189 -4.85 9.21 18.19
N LEU A 190 -3.58 8.94 17.89
CA LEU A 190 -2.80 9.71 16.93
C LEU A 190 -3.37 9.59 15.51
N ILE A 191 -3.76 8.38 15.08
CA ILE A 191 -4.43 8.17 13.78
C ILE A 191 -5.68 9.05 13.68
N ALA A 192 -6.54 9.04 14.70
CA ALA A 192 -7.76 9.84 14.72
C ALA A 192 -7.47 11.36 14.73
N ALA A 193 -6.45 11.80 15.47
CA ALA A 193 -6.02 13.20 15.49
C ALA A 193 -5.51 13.67 14.12
N LEU A 194 -4.69 12.85 13.45
CA LEU A 194 -4.21 13.12 12.08
C LEU A 194 -5.39 13.13 11.10
N ALA A 195 -6.29 12.15 11.16
CA ALA A 195 -7.40 12.01 10.23
C ALA A 195 -8.42 13.16 10.34
N GLY A 196 -8.63 13.67 11.56
CA GLY A 196 -9.50 14.83 11.80
C GLY A 196 -8.89 16.16 11.34
N LYS A 197 -7.56 16.22 11.19
CA LYS A 197 -6.83 17.46 10.88
C LYS A 197 -6.39 17.56 9.43
N LEU A 198 -5.99 16.44 8.83
CA LEU A 198 -5.42 16.42 7.48
C LEU A 198 -6.53 16.33 6.41
N PRO A 199 -6.46 17.18 5.36
CA PRO A 199 -7.45 17.14 4.28
C PRO A 199 -7.26 15.91 3.37
N VAL A 200 -6.13 15.22 3.47
CA VAL A 200 -5.75 14.08 2.62
C VAL A 200 -5.93 12.73 3.33
N PRO A 201 -6.10 11.62 2.59
CA PRO A 201 -6.11 10.28 3.15
C PRO A 201 -4.77 9.92 3.79
N LEU A 202 -4.82 9.11 4.84
CA LEU A 202 -3.63 8.64 5.54
C LEU A 202 -3.19 7.27 5.02
N VAL A 203 -1.88 7.07 4.95
CA VAL A 203 -1.26 5.84 4.45
C VAL A 203 -0.47 5.16 5.57
N LEU A 204 -0.68 3.86 5.71
CA LEU A 204 0.05 3.00 6.63
C LEU A 204 1.07 2.14 5.87
N HIS A 205 2.34 2.41 6.14
CA HIS A 205 3.47 1.58 5.73
C HIS A 205 3.83 0.54 6.80
N GLY A 206 4.73 -0.40 6.47
CA GLY A 206 5.23 -1.38 7.45
C GLY A 206 4.17 -2.34 8.01
N SER A 207 3.01 -2.49 7.37
CA SER A 207 1.84 -3.11 7.99
C SER A 207 1.83 -4.65 8.03
N SER A 208 2.88 -5.30 7.49
CA SER A 208 2.99 -6.77 7.44
C SER A 208 3.04 -7.43 8.82
N GLY A 209 3.52 -6.72 9.84
CA GLY A 209 3.54 -7.17 11.25
C GLY A 209 2.28 -6.78 12.04
N VAL A 210 1.25 -6.23 11.41
CA VAL A 210 0.03 -5.79 12.10
C VAL A 210 -1.05 -6.88 11.96
N PRO A 211 -1.68 -7.34 13.06
CA PRO A 211 -2.85 -8.23 13.01
C PRO A 211 -4.01 -7.68 12.18
N ASP A 212 -4.85 -8.57 11.62
CA ASP A 212 -6.02 -8.15 10.83
C ASP A 212 -6.98 -7.26 11.63
N ASP A 213 -7.22 -7.59 12.89
CA ASP A 213 -8.10 -6.82 13.77
C ASP A 213 -7.52 -5.45 14.11
N GLU A 214 -6.19 -5.34 14.27
CA GLU A 214 -5.53 -4.06 14.47
C GLU A 214 -5.53 -3.19 13.20
N LEU A 215 -5.34 -3.79 12.01
CA LEU A 215 -5.51 -3.10 10.73
C LEU A 215 -6.92 -2.52 10.60
N ARG A 216 -7.95 -3.31 10.94
CA ARG A 216 -9.34 -2.84 10.90
C ARG A 216 -9.61 -1.73 11.90
N ARG A 217 -9.03 -1.80 13.10
CA ARG A 217 -9.13 -0.70 14.09
C ARG A 217 -8.42 0.56 13.62
N ALA A 218 -7.28 0.45 12.95
CA ALA A 218 -6.57 1.58 12.37
C ALA A 218 -7.36 2.24 11.24
N ILE A 219 -8.00 1.43 10.37
CA ILE A 219 -8.93 1.94 9.34
C ILE A 219 -10.10 2.66 9.99
N ALA A 220 -10.71 2.08 11.03
CA ALA A 220 -11.79 2.71 11.78
C ALA A 220 -11.40 4.06 12.40
N ALA A 221 -10.12 4.20 12.81
CA ALA A 221 -9.57 5.43 13.35
C ALA A 221 -9.24 6.47 12.28
N GLY A 222 -9.07 6.07 11.01
CA GLY A 222 -8.85 7.00 9.88
C GLY A 222 -7.75 6.62 8.89
N MET A 223 -7.05 5.48 9.07
CA MET A 223 -6.15 4.97 8.03
C MET A 223 -6.94 4.62 6.77
N THR A 224 -6.42 4.98 5.60
CA THR A 224 -7.11 4.75 4.33
C THR A 224 -6.35 3.79 3.42
N LYS A 225 -5.09 4.07 3.08
CA LYS A 225 -4.28 3.17 2.23
C LYS A 225 -3.37 2.31 3.09
N ILE A 226 -3.36 1.00 2.86
CA ILE A 226 -2.63 0.03 3.69
C ILE A 226 -1.64 -0.72 2.80
N ASN A 227 -0.34 -0.53 3.05
CA ASN A 227 0.74 -1.16 2.28
C ASN A 227 1.18 -2.48 2.92
N ILE A 228 1.06 -3.60 2.19
CA ILE A 228 1.52 -4.94 2.63
C ILE A 228 2.50 -5.52 1.60
N SER A 229 3.72 -5.85 2.04
CA SER A 229 4.77 -6.44 1.21
C SER A 229 5.34 -7.71 1.84
N THR A 230 6.10 -7.57 2.93
CA THR A 230 6.85 -8.65 3.59
C THR A 230 6.03 -9.91 3.89
N HIS A 231 4.76 -9.74 4.27
CA HIS A 231 3.85 -10.87 4.53
C HIS A 231 3.58 -11.69 3.27
N LEU A 232 3.26 -11.06 2.14
CA LEU A 232 3.01 -11.75 0.86
C LEU A 232 4.28 -12.39 0.31
N VAL A 233 5.44 -11.72 0.46
CA VAL A 233 6.76 -12.30 0.13
C VAL A 233 7.03 -13.56 0.97
N SER A 234 6.66 -13.54 2.25
CA SER A 234 6.82 -14.69 3.14
C SER A 234 5.92 -15.86 2.74
N VAL A 235 4.69 -15.59 2.30
CA VAL A 235 3.78 -16.62 1.75
C VAL A 235 4.35 -17.24 0.48
N PHE A 236 4.83 -16.42 -0.45
CA PHE A 236 5.47 -16.89 -1.68
C PHE A 236 6.68 -17.78 -1.37
N THR A 237 7.57 -17.30 -0.51
CA THR A 237 8.81 -18.00 -0.12
C THR A 237 8.51 -19.33 0.56
N ARG A 238 7.56 -19.36 1.51
CA ARG A 238 7.16 -20.59 2.20
C ARG A 238 6.61 -21.63 1.22
N SER A 239 5.74 -21.21 0.31
CA SER A 239 5.19 -22.14 -0.69
C SER A 239 6.25 -22.73 -1.61
N ILE A 240 7.30 -21.98 -1.95
CA ILE A 240 8.44 -22.51 -2.71
C ILE A 240 9.19 -23.56 -1.88
N ARG A 241 9.54 -23.23 -0.62
CA ARG A 241 10.23 -24.17 0.27
C ARG A 241 9.45 -25.47 0.43
N ASP A 242 8.17 -25.38 0.77
CA ASP A 242 7.31 -26.55 0.97
C ASP A 242 7.24 -27.43 -0.30
N THR A 243 7.23 -26.81 -1.49
CA THR A 243 7.18 -27.55 -2.76
C THR A 243 8.52 -28.24 -3.07
N LEU A 244 9.65 -27.57 -2.85
CA LEU A 244 10.98 -28.11 -3.11
C LEU A 244 11.40 -29.17 -2.08
N ASP A 245 11.04 -28.98 -0.80
CA ASP A 245 11.30 -29.96 0.26
C ASP A 245 10.48 -31.25 0.03
N GLY A 246 9.31 -31.14 -0.60
CA GLY A 246 8.46 -32.27 -0.97
C GLY A 246 8.96 -33.08 -2.17
N ASP A 247 9.75 -32.49 -3.06
CA ASP A 247 10.36 -33.17 -4.22
C ASP A 247 11.75 -32.58 -4.54
N PRO A 248 12.83 -33.11 -3.92
CA PRO A 248 14.19 -32.63 -4.18
C PRO A 248 14.69 -32.83 -5.61
N ALA A 249 14.02 -33.65 -6.43
CA ALA A 249 14.35 -33.85 -7.83
C ALA A 249 13.66 -32.81 -8.76
N LEU A 250 12.82 -31.93 -8.20
CA LEU A 250 12.06 -30.95 -8.96
C LEU A 250 12.95 -29.80 -9.46
N VAL A 251 13.16 -29.75 -10.77
CA VAL A 251 13.99 -28.70 -11.42
C VAL A 251 13.19 -27.68 -12.23
N ASP A 252 11.97 -28.03 -12.68
CA ASP A 252 11.14 -27.13 -13.49
C ASP A 252 10.54 -26.03 -12.62
N SER A 253 11.01 -24.79 -12.80
CA SER A 253 10.59 -23.65 -11.98
C SER A 253 9.10 -23.37 -12.00
N ARG A 254 8.44 -23.67 -13.11
CA ARG A 254 7.00 -23.46 -13.24
C ARG A 254 6.23 -24.34 -12.26
N LYS A 255 6.77 -25.50 -11.87
CA LYS A 255 6.11 -26.44 -10.96
C LYS A 255 6.17 -25.99 -9.50
N TYR A 256 7.13 -25.16 -9.09
CA TYR A 256 7.19 -24.60 -7.72
C TYR A 256 6.80 -23.11 -7.64
N VAL A 257 6.97 -22.34 -8.73
CA VAL A 257 6.49 -20.95 -8.79
C VAL A 257 4.97 -20.88 -8.95
N LYS A 258 4.34 -21.79 -9.72
CA LYS A 258 2.87 -21.79 -9.87
C LYS A 258 2.13 -22.00 -8.54
N PRO A 259 2.48 -22.98 -7.68
CA PRO A 259 1.92 -23.10 -6.33
C PRO A 259 2.14 -21.84 -5.49
N ALA A 260 3.32 -21.23 -5.55
CA ALA A 260 3.63 -20.02 -4.80
C ALA A 260 2.79 -18.82 -5.25
N ARG A 261 2.59 -18.66 -6.57
CA ARG A 261 1.68 -17.67 -7.14
C ARG A 261 0.24 -17.86 -6.66
N GLU A 262 -0.25 -19.09 -6.65
CA GLU A 262 -1.60 -19.39 -6.16
C GLU A 262 -1.72 -19.18 -4.64
N ALA A 263 -0.68 -19.46 -3.86
CA ALA A 263 -0.65 -19.15 -2.43
C ALA A 263 -0.75 -17.64 -2.16
N VAL A 264 0.02 -16.82 -2.90
CA VAL A 264 -0.09 -15.36 -2.83
C VAL A 264 -1.47 -14.88 -3.28
N THR A 265 -2.04 -15.47 -4.34
CA THR A 265 -3.39 -15.12 -4.82
C THR A 265 -4.43 -15.31 -3.73
N ARG A 266 -4.42 -16.45 -3.03
CA ARG A 266 -5.37 -16.73 -1.94
C ARG A 266 -5.18 -15.76 -0.77
N GLU A 267 -3.95 -15.50 -0.37
CA GLU A 267 -3.70 -14.60 0.76
C GLU A 267 -4.04 -13.14 0.42
N ALA A 268 -3.69 -12.67 -0.78
CA ALA A 268 -4.07 -11.35 -1.25
C ALA A 268 -5.59 -11.18 -1.31
N ALA A 269 -6.33 -12.20 -1.79
CA ALA A 269 -7.79 -12.18 -1.80
C ALA A 269 -8.39 -12.08 -0.39
N ARG A 270 -7.80 -12.81 0.57
CA ARG A 270 -8.20 -12.75 1.99
C ARG A 270 -7.95 -11.35 2.56
N LEU A 271 -6.78 -10.78 2.33
CA LEU A 271 -6.43 -9.43 2.80
C LEU A 271 -7.30 -8.35 2.15
N LEU A 272 -7.61 -8.46 0.86
CA LEU A 272 -8.58 -7.58 0.20
C LEU A 272 -9.92 -7.60 0.94
N GLY A 273 -10.44 -8.78 1.30
CA GLY A 273 -11.68 -8.90 2.08
C GLY A 273 -11.56 -8.32 3.51
N VAL A 274 -10.43 -8.52 4.18
CA VAL A 274 -10.17 -7.95 5.52
C VAL A 274 -10.17 -6.42 5.49
N LEU A 275 -9.50 -5.83 4.51
CA LEU A 275 -9.31 -4.38 4.40
C LEU A 275 -10.53 -3.69 3.76
N GLY A 276 -11.14 -4.30 2.75
CA GLY A 276 -12.22 -3.70 1.96
C GLY A 276 -13.59 -3.68 2.65
N ALA A 277 -13.75 -4.40 3.77
CA ALA A 277 -15.00 -4.38 4.52
C ALA A 277 -15.09 -3.09 5.38
N PRO A 278 -16.22 -2.35 5.32
CA PRO A 278 -16.41 -1.14 6.12
C PRO A 278 -16.13 -1.37 7.61
N ALA A 279 -15.45 -0.42 8.25
CA ALA A 279 -15.32 -0.40 9.69
C ALA A 279 -16.70 -0.20 10.35
N ALA A 280 -16.99 -0.99 11.38
CA ALA A 280 -18.24 -0.84 12.13
C ALA A 280 -18.27 0.53 12.82
N VAL A 281 -19.37 1.26 12.69
CA VAL A 281 -19.59 2.52 13.40
C VAL A 281 -19.89 2.20 14.88
N PRO A 282 -19.10 2.71 15.85
CA PRO A 282 -19.45 2.56 17.26
C PRO A 282 -20.83 3.18 17.51
N GLY A 283 -21.80 2.38 17.96
CA GLY A 283 -23.15 2.84 18.32
C GLY A 283 -24.27 2.54 17.30
N GLN A 284 -23.99 1.92 16.16
CA GLN A 284 -25.04 1.36 15.30
C GLN A 284 -25.15 -0.15 15.54
N SER A 285 -26.08 -0.52 16.43
CA SER A 285 -26.58 -1.90 16.50
C SER A 285 -27.18 -2.25 15.14
N ILE A 286 -26.65 -3.28 14.50
CA ILE A 286 -27.30 -3.89 13.34
C ILE A 286 -28.57 -4.53 13.89
N ALA A 287 -29.71 -3.87 13.73
CA ALA A 287 -31.00 -4.47 14.03
C ALA A 287 -31.10 -5.71 13.14
N ALA A 288 -31.04 -6.89 13.76
CA ALA A 288 -31.31 -8.14 13.09
C ALA A 288 -32.74 -8.07 12.55
N GLU A 289 -32.90 -7.99 11.23
CA GLU A 289 -34.20 -8.17 10.59
C GLU A 289 -34.69 -9.58 10.93
N ALA A 290 -35.75 -9.64 11.74
CA ALA A 290 -36.45 -10.88 12.04
C ALA A 290 -37.03 -11.46 10.74
N PRO A 291 -37.04 -12.79 10.58
CA PRO A 291 -37.55 -13.41 9.37
C PRO A 291 -39.06 -13.13 9.26
N VAL A 292 -39.46 -12.50 8.17
CA VAL A 292 -40.86 -12.39 7.77
C VAL A 292 -41.36 -13.79 7.47
N GLN A 293 -42.22 -14.32 8.35
CA GLN A 293 -43.06 -15.47 8.03
C GLN A 293 -44.17 -15.02 7.09
N GLY A 294 -44.18 -15.60 5.89
CA GLY A 294 -45.25 -15.50 4.89
C GLY A 294 -45.24 -16.75 4.03
#